data_AF-A0A7R7HYM3-F1
#
_entry.id   AF-A0A7R7HYM3-F1
#
_cell.length_a   1.000
_cell.length_b   1.000
_cell.length_c   1.000
_cell.angle_alpha   90.00
_cell.angle_beta   90.00
_cell.angle_gamma   90.00
#
_symmetry.space_group_name_H-M   'P 1'
#
loop_
_entity.id
_entity.type
_entity.pdbx_description
1 polymer ?
#
loop_
_entity_poly.entity_id
_entity_poly.type
_entity_poly.pdbx_seq_one_letter_code
_entity_poly.pdbx_strand_id
1 'polypeptide(L)'
;MTDLMPTFRYVDAPAAIDWLCDAFGFERVTVLPGPDGAIAHAELRHGDAVIAINSAPAGFATTDTADFRFVPCSVYLRVSDVDEHCATASAAGAGITMPPTDMPYGSREYSARDPEGHHWHFGSYVPGTA
;
A
#
# COMPACT_ATOMS: atom_id res chain seq x y z
N MET A 1 8.61 -20.42 -11.52
CA MET A 1 7.71 -19.59 -10.71
C MET A 1 8.20 -18.17 -10.84
N THR A 2 7.32 -17.23 -11.17
CA THR A 2 7.69 -15.84 -11.42
C THR A 2 6.85 -14.98 -10.50
N ASP A 3 7.50 -14.26 -9.60
CA ASP A 3 6.86 -13.37 -8.64
C ASP A 3 7.05 -11.92 -9.08
N LEU A 4 6.00 -11.11 -8.94
CA LEU A 4 6.04 -9.67 -9.14
C LEU A 4 5.85 -9.00 -7.79
N MET A 5 6.87 -8.25 -7.35
CA MET A 5 6.89 -7.60 -6.05
C MET A 5 6.96 -6.07 -6.24
N PRO A 6 5.86 -5.34 -6.00
CA PRO A 6 5.90 -3.90 -5.95
C PRO A 6 6.92 -3.44 -4.91
N THR A 7 7.73 -2.44 -5.27
CA THR A 7 8.75 -1.89 -4.38
C THR A 7 8.49 -0.40 -4.18
N PHE A 8 8.26 -0.01 -2.93
CA PHE A 8 7.99 1.36 -2.54
C PHE A 8 9.23 2.02 -1.95
N ARG A 9 9.31 3.34 -2.09
CA ARG A 9 10.35 4.16 -1.46
C ARG A 9 9.70 5.21 -0.59
N TYR A 10 10.13 5.28 0.65
CA TYR A 10 9.62 6.23 1.63
C TYR A 10 10.75 7.10 2.14
N VAL A 11 10.45 8.38 2.33
CA VAL A 11 11.33 9.34 3.00
C VAL A 11 11.55 8.89 4.46
N ASP A 12 10.48 8.47 5.14
CA ASP A 12 10.52 7.87 6.47
C ASP A 12 10.05 6.40 6.42
N ALA A 13 10.91 5.53 5.89
CA ALA A 13 10.61 4.10 5.75
C ALA A 13 10.30 3.38 7.08
N PRO A 14 10.98 3.64 8.21
CA PRO A 14 10.60 3.07 9.50
C PRO A 14 9.15 3.41 9.89
N ALA A 15 8.77 4.69 9.82
CA ALA A 15 7.40 5.10 10.15
C ALA A 15 6.37 4.53 9.16
N ALA A 16 6.73 4.46 7.87
CA ALA A 16 5.87 3.87 6.86
C ALA A 16 5.63 2.36 7.10
N ILE A 17 6.65 1.60 7.51
CA ILE A 17 6.50 0.18 7.85
C ILE A 17 5.52 0.02 9.00
N ASP A 18 5.69 0.78 10.08
CA ASP A 18 4.80 0.72 11.24
C ASP A 18 3.36 1.06 10.84
N TRP A 19 3.19 2.12 10.07
CA TRP A 19 1.88 2.55 9.60
C TRP A 19 1.22 1.54 8.66
N LEU A 20 1.95 0.94 7.72
CA LEU A 20 1.40 -0.07 6.81
C LEU A 20 0.97 -1.35 7.56
N CYS A 21 1.68 -1.71 8.62
CA CYS A 21 1.27 -2.79 9.50
C CYS A 21 -0.05 -2.45 10.21
N ASP A 22 -0.15 -1.26 10.81
CA ASP A 22 -1.30 -0.87 11.62
C ASP A 22 -2.54 -0.55 10.75
N ALA A 23 -2.36 0.14 9.64
CA ALA A 23 -3.45 0.64 8.79
C ALA A 23 -3.94 -0.39 7.77
N PHE A 24 -3.02 -1.14 7.16
CA PHE A 24 -3.33 -2.05 6.05
C PHE A 24 -3.15 -3.53 6.41
N GLY A 25 -2.77 -3.84 7.66
CA GLY A 25 -2.69 -5.21 8.16
C GLY A 25 -1.49 -6.00 7.63
N PHE A 26 -0.44 -5.32 7.18
CA PHE A 26 0.81 -5.98 6.78
C PHE A 26 1.56 -6.55 7.99
N GLU A 27 2.33 -7.59 7.77
CA GLU A 27 3.25 -8.18 8.73
C GLU A 27 4.70 -7.99 8.25
N ARG A 28 5.62 -7.70 9.18
CA ARG A 28 7.06 -7.62 8.87
C ARG A 28 7.61 -9.02 8.64
N VAL A 29 8.24 -9.25 7.49
CA VAL A 29 8.93 -10.52 7.19
C VAL A 29 10.43 -10.35 7.37
N THR A 30 11.01 -9.43 6.61
CA THR A 30 12.43 -9.11 6.64
C THR A 30 12.57 -7.61 6.82
N VAL A 31 13.44 -7.16 7.71
CA VAL A 31 13.79 -5.74 7.84
C VAL A 31 15.30 -5.65 7.97
N LEU A 32 15.95 -5.20 6.91
CA LEU A 32 17.39 -4.98 6.86
C LEU A 32 17.69 -3.50 7.10
N PRO A 33 18.29 -3.13 8.24
CA PRO A 33 18.65 -1.76 8.51
C PRO A 33 19.75 -1.27 7.57
N GLY A 34 19.65 -0.01 7.17
CA GLY A 34 20.69 0.76 6.50
C GLY A 34 21.44 1.69 7.46
N PRO A 35 22.38 2.50 6.95
CA PRO A 35 23.06 3.51 7.75
C PRO A 35 22.07 4.55 8.27
N ASP A 36 22.42 5.20 9.39
CA ASP A 36 21.71 6.35 9.95
C ASP A 36 20.20 6.12 10.22
N GLY A 37 19.82 4.86 10.53
CA GLY A 37 18.43 4.50 10.82
C GLY A 37 17.55 4.29 9.59
N ALA A 38 18.11 4.34 8.38
CA ALA A 38 17.39 4.03 7.15
C ALA A 38 17.01 2.55 7.05
N ILE A 39 16.12 2.23 6.10
CA ILE A 39 15.81 0.86 5.69
C ILE A 39 16.53 0.58 4.36
N ALA A 40 17.49 -0.34 4.40
CA ALA A 40 18.21 -0.76 3.20
C ALA A 40 17.35 -1.69 2.33
N HIS A 41 16.52 -2.53 2.95
CA HIS A 41 15.49 -3.35 2.33
C HIS A 41 14.55 -3.88 3.40
N ALA A 42 13.24 -3.87 3.16
CA ALA A 42 12.27 -4.57 3.99
C ALA A 42 11.23 -5.28 3.12
N GLU A 43 10.72 -6.39 3.62
CA GLU A 43 9.63 -7.15 3.02
C GLU A 43 8.47 -7.17 3.99
N LEU A 44 7.30 -6.72 3.52
CA LEU A 44 6.06 -6.81 4.26
C LEU A 44 5.10 -7.75 3.55
N ARG A 45 4.34 -8.53 4.32
CA ARG A 45 3.41 -9.54 3.82
C ARG A 45 1.99 -9.26 4.25
N HIS A 46 1.03 -9.52 3.37
CA HIS A 46 -0.39 -9.60 3.70
C HIS A 46 -0.98 -10.84 3.01
N GLY A 47 -1.21 -11.91 3.79
CA GLY A 47 -1.52 -13.22 3.23
C GLY A 47 -0.39 -13.74 2.34
N ASP A 48 -0.67 -14.02 1.07
CA ASP A 48 0.33 -14.47 0.09
C ASP A 48 1.02 -13.31 -0.66
N ALA A 49 0.52 -12.07 -0.50
CA ALA A 49 1.09 -10.91 -1.16
C ALA A 49 2.32 -10.41 -0.39
N VAL A 50 3.37 -10.04 -1.13
CA VAL A 50 4.59 -9.44 -0.57
C VAL A 50 4.88 -8.13 -1.30
N ILE A 51 5.23 -7.10 -0.54
CA ILE A 51 5.77 -5.84 -1.04
C ILE A 51 7.18 -5.64 -0.49
N ALA A 52 8.00 -4.89 -1.22
CA ALA A 52 9.29 -4.43 -0.74
C ALA A 52 9.27 -2.94 -0.42
N ILE A 53 10.07 -2.55 0.56
CA ILE A 53 10.21 -1.16 1.03
C ILE A 53 11.69 -0.82 1.17
N ASN A 54 12.07 0.38 0.73
CA ASN A 54 13.40 0.94 0.94
C ASN A 54 13.29 2.41 1.34
N SER A 55 14.26 2.92 2.09
CA SER A 55 14.39 4.37 2.26
C SER A 55 14.70 5.05 0.93
N ALA A 56 14.06 6.18 0.69
CA ALA A 56 14.25 6.99 -0.49
C ALA A 56 15.62 7.71 -0.46
N PRO A 57 16.27 7.92 -1.62
CA PRO A 57 17.49 8.74 -1.69
C PRO A 57 17.18 10.23 -1.43
N ALA A 58 18.21 11.00 -1.10
CA ALA A 58 18.08 12.44 -0.95
C ALA A 58 17.53 13.10 -2.23
N GLY A 59 16.59 14.04 -2.07
CA GLY A 59 15.94 14.73 -3.20
C GLY A 59 14.84 13.92 -3.89
N PHE A 60 14.46 12.75 -3.36
CA PHE A 60 13.28 12.03 -3.83
C PHE A 60 12.01 12.86 -3.59
N ALA A 61 11.20 13.00 -4.64
CA ALA A 61 9.94 13.72 -4.57
C ALA A 61 8.80 12.72 -4.37
N THR A 62 8.06 12.90 -3.27
CA THR A 62 6.76 12.25 -3.11
C THR A 62 5.76 12.87 -4.07
N THR A 63 4.75 12.09 -4.46
CA THR A 63 3.67 12.59 -5.32
C THR A 63 2.49 12.98 -4.46
N ASP A 64 2.29 14.28 -4.23
CA ASP A 64 1.07 14.78 -3.57
C ASP A 64 -0.02 15.12 -4.60
N THR A 65 -0.38 14.15 -5.44
CA THR A 65 -1.64 14.26 -6.19
C THR A 65 -2.72 13.53 -5.42
N ALA A 66 -3.82 14.21 -5.11
CA ALA A 66 -5.04 13.56 -4.64
C ALA A 66 -5.88 13.03 -5.81
N ASP A 67 -5.60 13.50 -7.03
CA ASP A 67 -6.34 13.13 -8.22
C ASP A 67 -5.73 11.87 -8.83
N PHE A 68 -6.46 10.76 -8.69
CA PHE A 68 -6.05 9.43 -9.14
C PHE A 68 -5.72 9.38 -10.64
N ARG A 69 -6.27 10.30 -11.45
CA ARG A 69 -6.03 10.35 -12.90
C ARG A 69 -4.58 10.70 -13.25
N PHE A 70 -3.86 11.28 -12.30
CA PHE A 70 -2.46 11.67 -12.45
C PHE A 70 -1.51 10.76 -11.69
N VAL A 71 -2.00 9.63 -11.17
CA VAL A 71 -1.19 8.64 -10.48
C VAL A 71 -0.58 7.70 -11.53
N PRO A 72 0.76 7.67 -11.68
CA PRO A 72 1.39 6.88 -12.73
C PRO A 72 1.35 5.37 -12.44
N CYS A 73 1.24 4.97 -11.18
CA CYS A 73 1.17 3.59 -10.76
C CYS A 73 0.47 3.49 -9.40
N SER A 74 -0.34 2.45 -9.24
CA SER A 74 -0.96 2.07 -7.98
C SER A 74 -0.86 0.56 -7.80
N VAL A 75 -1.04 0.10 -6.56
CA VAL A 75 -1.11 -1.33 -6.24
C VAL A 75 -2.54 -1.68 -5.88
N TYR A 76 -3.01 -2.83 -6.38
CA TYR A 76 -4.27 -3.42 -5.99
C TYR A 76 -4.01 -4.59 -5.04
N LEU A 77 -4.48 -4.49 -3.80
CA LEU A 77 -4.40 -5.56 -2.82
C LEU A 77 -5.79 -6.16 -2.59
N ARG A 78 -5.91 -7.46 -2.76
CA ARG A 78 -7.15 -8.16 -2.43
C ARG A 78 -7.31 -8.32 -0.93
N VAL A 79 -8.50 -7.99 -0.43
CA VAL A 79 -8.86 -8.13 0.98
C VAL A 79 -10.17 -8.90 1.12
N SER A 80 -10.34 -9.59 2.25
CA SER A 80 -11.53 -10.42 2.49
C SER A 80 -12.78 -9.60 2.82
N ASP A 81 -12.61 -8.51 3.56
CA ASP A 81 -13.68 -7.56 3.91
C ASP A 81 -13.19 -6.14 3.63
N VAL A 82 -13.80 -5.52 2.62
CA VAL A 82 -13.38 -4.22 2.09
C VAL A 82 -13.83 -3.07 2.99
N ASP A 83 -15.00 -3.22 3.62
CA ASP A 83 -15.58 -2.19 4.48
C ASP A 83 -14.89 -2.18 5.84
N GLU A 84 -14.60 -3.35 6.43
CA GLU A 84 -13.81 -3.47 7.67
C GLU A 84 -12.37 -2.98 7.49
N HIS A 85 -11.72 -3.37 6.38
CA HIS A 85 -10.36 -2.94 6.07
C HIS A 85 -10.29 -1.43 5.85
N CYS A 86 -11.26 -0.84 5.13
CA CYS A 86 -11.36 0.61 4.97
C CYS A 86 -11.58 1.34 6.30
N ALA A 87 -12.40 0.80 7.20
CA ALA A 87 -12.64 1.41 8.51
C ALA A 87 -11.34 1.46 9.35
N THR A 88 -10.56 0.38 9.33
CA THR A 88 -9.24 0.30 9.99
C THR A 88 -8.26 1.30 9.39
N ALA A 89 -8.15 1.33 8.06
CA ALA A 89 -7.29 2.28 7.35
C ALA A 89 -7.67 3.74 7.66
N SER A 90 -8.97 4.06 7.65
CA SER A 90 -9.45 5.41 7.97
C SER A 90 -9.16 5.81 9.41
N ALA A 91 -9.30 4.88 10.37
CA ALA A 91 -8.96 5.13 11.77
C ALA A 91 -7.46 5.38 11.98
N ALA A 92 -6.61 4.75 11.17
CA ALA A 92 -5.16 4.97 11.14
C ALA A 92 -4.74 6.24 10.36
N GLY A 93 -5.69 7.00 9.82
CA GLY A 93 -5.42 8.27 9.13
C GLY A 93 -5.14 8.14 7.62
N ALA A 94 -5.49 7.02 6.99
CA ALA A 94 -5.37 6.87 5.54
C ALA A 94 -6.25 7.90 4.81
N GLY A 95 -5.70 8.51 3.74
CA GLY A 95 -6.43 9.46 2.92
C GLY A 95 -7.38 8.73 1.96
N ILE A 96 -8.61 8.44 2.38
CA ILE A 96 -9.60 7.74 1.55
C ILE A 96 -9.97 8.62 0.34
N THR A 97 -9.61 8.17 -0.86
CA THR A 97 -9.87 8.88 -2.13
C THR A 97 -11.08 8.31 -2.87
N MET A 98 -11.44 7.06 -2.60
CA MET A 98 -12.68 6.44 -3.03
C MET A 98 -13.21 5.60 -1.86
N PRO A 99 -14.38 5.94 -1.28
CA PRO A 99 -14.96 5.13 -0.22
C PRO A 99 -15.37 3.75 -0.77
N PRO A 100 -15.60 2.76 0.10
CA PRO A 100 -16.11 1.45 -0.31
C PRO A 100 -17.30 1.59 -1.27
N THR A 101 -17.11 1.12 -2.50
CA THR A 101 -18.02 1.29 -3.65
C THR A 101 -18.21 -0.05 -4.37
N ASP A 102 -19.44 -0.32 -4.81
CA ASP A 102 -19.76 -1.49 -5.62
C ASP A 102 -19.44 -1.17 -7.08
N MET A 103 -18.61 -2.01 -7.69
CA MET A 103 -18.14 -1.81 -9.05
C MET A 103 -19.00 -2.60 -10.06
N PRO A 104 -19.16 -2.12 -11.31
CA PRO A 104 -20.02 -2.76 -12.31
C PRO A 104 -19.64 -4.22 -12.65
N TYR A 105 -18.39 -4.61 -12.37
CA TYR A 105 -17.85 -5.95 -12.56
C TYR A 105 -17.97 -6.84 -11.31
N GLY A 106 -18.81 -6.46 -10.34
CA GLY A 106 -19.15 -7.28 -9.17
C GLY A 106 -18.14 -7.25 -8.02
N SER A 107 -17.12 -6.39 -8.10
CA SER A 107 -16.14 -6.17 -7.03
C SER A 107 -16.65 -5.12 -6.03
N ARG A 108 -16.29 -5.27 -4.76
CA ARG A 108 -16.39 -4.22 -3.75
C ARG A 108 -15.01 -3.60 -3.61
N GLU A 109 -14.86 -2.28 -3.73
CA GLU A 109 -13.53 -1.64 -3.78
C GLU A 109 -13.46 -0.32 -3.01
N TYR A 110 -12.29 0.01 -2.47
CA TYR A 110 -11.98 1.35 -1.97
C TYR A 110 -10.55 1.74 -2.37
N SER A 111 -10.26 3.04 -2.34
CA SER A 111 -8.93 3.58 -2.63
C SER A 111 -8.47 4.51 -1.53
N ALA A 112 -7.18 4.46 -1.23
CA ALA A 112 -6.57 5.30 -0.22
C ALA A 112 -5.16 5.75 -0.61
N ARG A 113 -4.74 6.87 -0.01
CA ARG A 113 -3.35 7.32 0.02
C ARG A 113 -2.74 7.00 1.38
N ASP A 114 -1.51 6.51 1.36
CA ASP A 114 -0.68 6.41 2.56
C ASP A 114 -0.09 7.79 2.94
N PRO A 115 0.59 7.92 4.10
CA PRO A 115 1.09 9.21 4.58
C PRO A 115 2.07 9.92 3.64
N GLU A 116 2.73 9.19 2.73
CA GLU A 116 3.67 9.75 1.76
C GLU A 116 3.10 9.82 0.33
N GLY A 117 1.81 9.55 0.17
CA GLY A 117 1.08 9.75 -1.09
C GLY A 117 1.14 8.57 -2.06
N HIS A 118 1.61 7.38 -1.66
CA HIS A 118 1.42 6.21 -2.51
C HIS A 118 -0.06 5.84 -2.57
N HIS A 119 -0.48 5.39 -3.74
CA HIS A 119 -1.87 5.07 -4.02
C HIS A 119 -2.11 3.58 -3.97
N TRP A 120 -3.12 3.23 -3.17
CA TRP A 120 -3.53 1.87 -2.91
C TRP A 120 -4.98 1.69 -3.30
N HIS A 121 -5.26 0.58 -3.96
CA HIS A 121 -6.60 0.09 -4.21
C HIS A 121 -6.78 -1.22 -3.45
N PHE A 122 -7.95 -1.39 -2.86
CA PHE A 122 -8.30 -2.61 -2.17
C PHE A 122 -9.64 -3.08 -2.68
N GLY A 123 -9.81 -4.39 -2.76
CA GLY A 123 -11.10 -4.95 -3.14
C GLY A 123 -11.12 -6.46 -3.28
N SER A 124 -12.21 -6.96 -3.85
CA SER A 124 -12.45 -8.40 -3.99
C SER A 124 -12.20 -8.95 -5.39
N TYR A 125 -11.77 -8.11 -6.34
CA TYR A 125 -11.59 -8.49 -7.74
C TYR A 125 -10.52 -9.59 -7.92
N VAL A 126 -10.85 -10.61 -8.69
CA VAL A 126 -9.91 -11.68 -9.06
C VAL A 126 -9.44 -11.44 -10.50
N PRO A 127 -8.17 -11.04 -10.73
CA PRO A 127 -7.67 -10.83 -12.08
C PRO A 127 -7.43 -12.16 -12.80
N GLY A 128 -7.61 -12.16 -14.13
CA GLY A 128 -7.18 -13.27 -14.98
C GLY A 128 -8.13 -14.47 -15.06
N THR A 129 -9.29 -14.44 -14.42
CA THR A 129 -10.36 -15.43 -14.62
C THR A 129 -11.25 -15.01 -15.78
N ALA A 130 -10.81 -15.33 -17.00
CA ALA A 130 -11.68 -15.55 -18.15
C ALA A 130 -11.83 -17.05 -18.38
#